data_AF-A0A7S3KKQ0-F1
#
_entry.id   AF-A0A7S3KKQ0-F1
#
_cell.length_a   1.000
_cell.length_b   1.000
_cell.length_c   1.000
_cell.angle_alpha   90.00
_cell.angle_beta   90.00
_cell.angle_gamma   90.00
#
_symmetry.space_group_name_H-M   'P 1'
#
loop_
_entity.id
_entity.type
_entity.pdbx_description
1 polymer ?
#
loop_
_entity_poly.entity_id
_entity_poly.type
_entity_poly.pdbx_seq_one_letter_code
_entity_poly.pdbx_strand_id
1 'polypeptide(L)'
;SSSSSSSDDFNVFNDTITNNTAPQSVAGTEAFEDEHKQEKQEINAKYEHFPLIVEGPEFNKDHSFFLMHKNADIASLEKAILAEDFDKEREERLLDMEFRILNRICHTMVHFQGLHREHNQEFKAQNRYNEVLPYKHNLVEVRDKDGNNIYVNGSYINIPIRNFGERAFIAASAPVEKSLNNFWEMIFQNKVPMIVMLC
;
A
#
# COMPACT_ATOMS: atom_id res chain seq x y z
N SER A 1 -59.56 1.40 -36.41
CA SER A 1 -58.86 0.61 -37.45
C SER A 1 -57.37 0.92 -37.31
N SER A 2 -56.61 0.19 -36.48
CA SER A 2 -56.08 -1.19 -36.65
C SER A 2 -54.85 -1.27 -37.56
N SER A 3 -53.68 -1.42 -36.94
CA SER A 3 -52.58 -2.36 -37.25
C SER A 3 -51.27 -1.81 -36.63
N SER A 4 -50.77 -2.30 -35.48
CA SER A 4 -49.89 -3.48 -35.28
C SER A 4 -48.56 -3.33 -36.04
N SER A 5 -47.36 -3.61 -35.53
CA SER A 5 -46.86 -4.31 -34.33
C SER A 5 -45.32 -4.28 -34.42
N SER A 6 -44.61 -4.27 -33.28
CA SER A 6 -43.43 -5.10 -32.97
C SER A 6 -42.50 -4.36 -32.01
N SER A 7 -42.69 -4.60 -30.71
CA SER A 7 -41.85 -4.16 -29.62
C SER A 7 -41.51 -5.38 -28.78
N ASP A 8 -40.66 -6.26 -29.30
CA ASP A 8 -40.18 -7.44 -28.58
C ASP A 8 -38.79 -7.75 -29.15
N ASP A 9 -37.74 -7.55 -28.35
CA ASP A 9 -36.43 -8.23 -28.45
C ASP A 9 -35.42 -7.61 -27.45
N PHE A 10 -35.69 -7.74 -26.15
CA PHE A 10 -34.67 -7.63 -25.10
C PHE A 10 -35.12 -8.45 -23.88
N ASN A 11 -35.19 -9.77 -24.05
CA ASN A 11 -35.40 -10.71 -22.95
C ASN A 11 -34.94 -12.13 -23.33
N VAL A 12 -33.67 -12.26 -23.74
CA VAL A 12 -33.02 -13.56 -23.96
C VAL A 12 -31.61 -13.53 -23.39
N PHE A 13 -31.47 -13.44 -22.06
CA PHE A 13 -30.20 -13.70 -21.38
C PHE A 13 -30.38 -14.03 -19.88
N ASN A 14 -31.43 -14.78 -19.52
CA ASN A 14 -31.66 -15.18 -18.12
C ASN A 14 -31.91 -16.67 -17.86
N ASP A 15 -31.72 -17.56 -18.85
CA ASP A 15 -31.94 -19.01 -18.68
C ASP A 15 -30.69 -19.85 -19.00
N THR A 16 -29.57 -19.61 -18.31
CA THR A 16 -28.44 -20.57 -18.31
C THR A 16 -27.71 -20.63 -16.97
N ILE A 17 -28.44 -20.51 -15.85
CA ILE A 17 -27.91 -20.84 -14.53
C ILE A 17 -28.77 -21.96 -13.94
N THR A 18 -28.46 -23.20 -14.29
CA THR A 18 -28.69 -24.40 -13.49
C THR A 18 -28.17 -25.59 -14.29
N ASN A 19 -26.90 -25.94 -14.10
CA ASN A 19 -26.33 -27.28 -14.21
C ASN A 19 -24.80 -27.17 -14.15
N ASN A 20 -24.25 -27.02 -12.93
CA ASN A 20 -22.88 -27.41 -12.68
C ASN A 20 -22.88 -28.48 -11.59
N THR A 21 -22.76 -29.71 -12.08
CA THR A 21 -22.37 -30.90 -11.34
C THR A 21 -21.15 -30.60 -10.48
N ALA A 22 -21.18 -31.04 -9.21
CA ALA A 22 -20.05 -30.92 -8.28
C ALA A 22 -18.74 -31.41 -8.94
N PRO A 23 -17.61 -30.68 -8.80
CA PRO A 23 -16.35 -31.18 -9.29
C PRO A 23 -15.93 -32.41 -8.48
N GLN A 24 -15.72 -33.52 -9.18
CA GLN A 24 -15.06 -34.69 -8.60
C GLN A 24 -13.66 -34.30 -8.11
N SER A 25 -13.31 -34.74 -6.91
CA SER A 25 -12.01 -34.53 -6.28
C SER A 25 -10.87 -35.05 -7.19
N VAL A 26 -10.11 -34.15 -7.77
CA VAL A 26 -8.88 -34.47 -8.52
C VAL A 26 -7.75 -34.52 -7.50
N ALA A 27 -7.07 -35.65 -7.37
CA ALA A 27 -5.96 -35.89 -6.43
C ALA A 27 -4.69 -35.02 -6.68
N GLY A 28 -4.79 -33.98 -7.50
CA GLY A 28 -3.73 -33.01 -7.81
C GLY A 28 -3.92 -31.64 -7.14
N THR A 29 -5.06 -31.38 -6.50
CA THR A 29 -5.28 -30.14 -5.72
C THR A 29 -4.60 -30.19 -4.36
N GLU A 30 -4.53 -31.38 -3.73
CA GLU A 30 -3.93 -31.54 -2.40
C GLU A 30 -2.43 -31.22 -2.40
N ALA A 31 -1.66 -31.66 -3.41
CA ALA A 31 -0.23 -31.36 -3.50
C ALA A 31 0.07 -29.86 -3.74
N PHE A 32 -0.83 -29.16 -4.46
CA PHE A 32 -0.70 -27.73 -4.76
C PHE A 32 -1.14 -26.86 -3.57
N GLU A 33 -2.16 -27.30 -2.84
CA GLU A 33 -2.58 -26.70 -1.57
C GLU A 33 -1.55 -26.95 -0.45
N ASP A 34 -0.92 -28.13 -0.42
CA ASP A 34 0.11 -28.51 0.56
C ASP A 34 1.42 -27.72 0.38
N GLU A 35 1.85 -27.45 -0.86
CA GLU A 35 3.02 -26.57 -1.12
C GLU A 35 2.78 -25.15 -0.60
N HIS A 36 1.59 -24.58 -0.87
CA HIS A 36 1.23 -23.26 -0.34
C HIS A 36 1.04 -23.26 1.18
N LYS A 37 0.60 -24.38 1.77
CA LYS A 37 0.45 -24.53 3.22
C LYS A 37 1.80 -24.59 3.93
N GLN A 38 2.76 -25.31 3.35
CA GLN A 38 4.12 -25.39 3.85
C GLN A 38 4.84 -24.03 3.74
N GLU A 39 4.66 -23.31 2.62
CA GLU A 39 5.17 -21.95 2.44
C GLU A 39 4.58 -20.97 3.48
N LYS A 40 3.26 -21.02 3.71
CA LYS A 40 2.59 -20.20 4.73
C LYS A 40 3.11 -20.48 6.14
N GLN A 41 3.34 -21.74 6.49
CA GLN A 41 3.90 -22.14 7.79
C GLN A 41 5.33 -21.62 7.97
N GLU A 42 6.17 -21.71 6.95
CA GLU A 42 7.55 -21.18 7.00
C GLU A 42 7.60 -19.65 7.09
N ILE A 43 6.64 -18.96 6.47
CA ILE A 43 6.47 -17.51 6.58
C ILE A 43 6.01 -17.16 8.01
N ASN A 44 4.96 -17.79 8.51
CA ASN A 44 4.42 -17.51 9.85
C ASN A 44 5.43 -17.78 10.97
N ALA A 45 6.22 -18.87 10.88
CA ALA A 45 7.28 -19.17 11.85
C ALA A 45 8.35 -18.07 11.95
N LYS A 46 8.58 -17.30 10.87
CA LYS A 46 9.52 -16.16 10.88
C LYS A 46 8.98 -14.96 11.67
N TYR A 47 7.67 -14.89 11.92
CA TYR A 47 6.99 -13.76 12.54
C TYR A 47 6.31 -14.08 13.88
N GLU A 48 6.32 -15.35 14.32
CA GLU A 48 5.76 -15.77 15.60
C GLU A 48 6.48 -15.13 16.81
N HIS A 49 7.76 -14.76 16.66
CA HIS A 49 8.59 -14.15 17.70
C HIS A 49 8.69 -12.61 17.63
N PHE A 50 8.14 -12.00 16.58
CA PHE A 50 8.17 -10.55 16.37
C PHE A 50 6.79 -10.10 15.88
N PRO A 51 6.00 -9.36 16.68
CA PRO A 51 4.77 -8.79 16.16
C PRO A 51 5.12 -7.94 14.95
N LEU A 52 4.60 -8.34 13.78
CA LEU A 52 4.71 -7.62 12.53
C LEU A 52 3.93 -6.31 12.73
N ILE A 53 4.63 -5.26 13.14
CA ILE A 53 4.07 -3.91 13.13
C ILE A 53 4.15 -3.46 11.67
N VAL A 54 3.02 -3.15 11.04
CA VAL A 54 3.00 -2.78 9.61
C VAL A 54 3.73 -1.45 9.39
N GLU A 55 3.65 -0.55 10.36
CA GLU A 55 4.43 0.68 10.45
C GLU A 55 5.37 0.58 11.65
N GLY A 56 6.68 0.59 11.42
CA GLY A 56 7.64 0.64 12.53
C GLY A 56 7.45 1.92 13.34
N PRO A 57 7.62 1.89 14.67
CA PRO A 57 7.34 3.06 15.50
C PRO A 57 8.39 4.16 15.25
N GLU A 58 8.08 5.13 14.39
CA GLU A 58 8.76 6.42 14.42
C GLU A 58 8.17 7.26 15.56
N PHE A 59 8.40 6.82 16.81
CA PHE A 59 7.75 7.31 18.04
C PHE A 59 7.62 8.84 18.17
N ASN A 60 8.50 9.61 17.51
CA ASN A 60 8.54 11.08 17.56
C ASN A 60 8.20 11.78 16.23
N LYS A 61 7.92 11.04 15.15
CA LYS A 61 7.74 11.58 13.79
C LYS A 61 6.44 11.13 13.12
N ASP A 62 5.93 9.96 13.47
CA ASP A 62 4.60 9.52 13.07
C ASP A 62 3.54 10.14 14.00
N HIS A 63 2.72 11.01 13.43
CA HIS A 63 1.67 11.71 14.14
C HIS A 63 0.43 10.84 14.42
N SER A 64 0.25 9.77 13.66
CA SER A 64 -0.83 8.80 13.83
C SER A 64 -0.50 7.73 14.88
N PHE A 65 0.78 7.42 15.07
CA PHE A 65 1.30 6.46 16.05
C PHE A 65 0.65 6.53 17.43
N PHE A 66 0.58 7.74 17.99
CA PHE A 66 0.00 7.97 19.32
C PHE A 66 -1.49 7.61 19.39
N LEU A 67 -2.23 7.81 18.30
CA LEU A 67 -3.65 7.45 18.22
C LEU A 67 -3.82 5.94 18.15
N MET A 68 -2.95 5.23 17.43
CA MET A 68 -2.95 3.75 17.39
C MET A 68 -2.69 3.18 18.78
N HIS A 69 -1.66 3.68 19.47
CA HIS A 69 -1.18 3.08 20.73
C HIS A 69 -2.02 3.43 21.96
N LYS A 70 -2.85 4.47 21.89
CA LYS A 70 -3.73 4.86 22.99
C LYS A 70 -5.15 4.30 22.90
N ASN A 71 -5.50 3.69 21.78
CA ASN A 71 -6.81 3.09 21.59
C ASN A 71 -6.68 1.64 21.12
N ALA A 72 -7.07 0.69 21.99
CA ALA A 72 -6.98 -0.74 21.71
C ALA A 72 -7.76 -1.17 20.46
N ASP A 73 -8.88 -0.50 20.15
CA ASP A 73 -9.71 -0.79 18.97
C ASP A 73 -9.03 -0.32 17.67
N ILE A 74 -8.12 0.66 17.75
CA ILE A 74 -7.36 1.14 16.60
C ILE A 74 -6.06 0.33 16.47
N ALA A 75 -5.43 -0.03 17.59
CA ALA A 75 -4.26 -0.90 17.60
C ALA A 75 -4.55 -2.28 16.98
N SER A 76 -5.76 -2.81 17.15
CA SER A 76 -6.16 -4.08 16.53
C SER A 76 -6.20 -4.01 15.00
N LEU A 77 -6.34 -2.82 14.40
CA LEU A 77 -6.30 -2.64 12.95
C LEU A 77 -4.92 -2.91 12.35
N GLU A 78 -3.85 -2.55 13.08
CA GLU A 78 -2.44 -2.77 12.68
C GLU A 78 -1.93 -4.16 13.00
N LYS A 79 -2.68 -4.93 13.78
CA LYS A 79 -2.28 -6.27 14.17
C LYS A 79 -2.18 -7.12 12.90
N ALA A 80 -0.98 -7.67 12.67
CA ALA A 80 -0.79 -8.66 11.64
C ALA A 80 -1.67 -9.89 11.89
N ILE A 81 -2.23 -10.39 10.79
CA ILE A 81 -2.98 -11.64 10.75
C ILE A 81 -2.03 -12.72 10.23
N LEU A 82 -2.01 -13.88 10.88
CA LEU A 82 -1.26 -15.03 10.39
C LEU A 82 -1.84 -15.48 9.05
N ALA A 83 -0.98 -15.92 8.12
CA ALA A 83 -1.43 -16.29 6.77
C ALA A 83 -2.41 -17.48 6.76
N GLU A 84 -2.46 -18.26 7.85
CA GLU A 84 -3.39 -19.37 8.04
C GLU A 84 -4.78 -18.91 8.48
N ASP A 85 -4.85 -17.82 9.26
CA ASP A 85 -6.10 -17.27 9.77
C ASP A 85 -6.67 -16.17 8.87
N PHE A 86 -5.95 -15.77 7.81
CA PHE A 86 -6.30 -14.65 6.95
C PHE A 86 -7.72 -14.73 6.39
N ASP A 87 -8.13 -15.88 5.85
CA ASP A 87 -9.45 -16.02 5.22
C ASP A 87 -10.58 -15.89 6.25
N LYS A 88 -10.39 -16.48 7.43
CA LYS A 88 -11.37 -16.42 8.53
C LYS A 88 -11.47 -15.02 9.12
N GLU A 89 -10.35 -14.41 9.50
CA GLU A 89 -10.37 -13.08 10.11
C GLU A 89 -10.83 -12.00 9.12
N ARG A 90 -10.51 -12.15 7.82
CA ARG A 90 -10.97 -11.23 6.78
C ARG A 90 -12.49 -11.15 6.70
N GLU A 91 -13.18 -12.27 6.83
CA GLU A 91 -14.66 -12.31 6.78
C GLU A 91 -15.31 -11.63 7.99
N GLU A 92 -14.64 -11.63 9.14
CA GLU A 92 -15.11 -10.99 10.37
C GLU A 92 -14.81 -9.46 10.39
N ARG A 93 -13.90 -8.98 9.53
CA ARG A 93 -13.46 -7.57 9.50
C ARG A 93 -14.39 -6.68 8.67
N LEU A 94 -14.66 -5.49 9.21
CA LEU A 94 -15.45 -4.46 8.55
C LEU A 94 -14.55 -3.54 7.72
N LEU A 95 -13.98 -4.05 6.63
CA LEU A 95 -12.93 -3.39 5.83
C LEU A 95 -13.24 -1.94 5.46
N ASP A 96 -14.49 -1.61 5.11
CA ASP A 96 -14.90 -0.24 4.79
C ASP A 96 -14.78 0.71 6.01
N MET A 97 -15.16 0.22 7.19
CA MET A 97 -15.05 1.00 8.43
C MET A 97 -13.60 1.17 8.83
N GLU A 98 -12.79 0.13 8.71
CA GLU A 98 -11.35 0.18 8.97
C GLU A 98 -10.66 1.18 8.06
N PHE A 99 -10.94 1.12 6.74
CA PHE A 99 -10.41 2.07 5.79
C PHE A 99 -10.82 3.51 6.11
N ARG A 100 -12.07 3.74 6.50
CA ARG A 100 -12.54 5.08 6.91
C ARG A 100 -11.84 5.58 8.16
N ILE A 101 -11.58 4.72 9.13
CA ILE A 101 -10.84 5.05 10.36
C ILE A 101 -9.39 5.40 10.00
N LEU A 102 -8.69 4.52 9.26
CA LEU A 102 -7.33 4.73 8.77
C LEU A 102 -7.20 6.05 8.01
N ASN A 103 -8.13 6.29 7.08
CA ASN A 103 -8.17 7.52 6.31
C ASN A 103 -8.34 8.76 7.21
N ARG A 104 -9.16 8.67 8.27
CA ARG A 104 -9.40 9.77 9.20
C ARG A 104 -8.20 10.07 10.10
N ILE A 105 -7.49 9.06 10.58
CA ILE A 105 -6.31 9.24 11.44
C ILE A 105 -5.11 9.76 10.66
N CYS A 106 -4.97 9.42 9.38
CA CYS A 106 -3.88 9.90 8.52
C CYS A 106 -4.15 11.27 7.89
N HIS A 107 -5.41 11.71 7.81
CA HIS A 107 -5.80 13.03 7.28
C HIS A 107 -6.14 14.05 8.37
N THR A 108 -5.23 14.25 9.32
CA THR A 108 -5.34 15.33 10.30
C THR A 108 -4.61 16.59 9.84
N MET A 109 -4.92 17.74 10.46
CA MET A 109 -4.20 18.99 10.20
C MET A 109 -2.70 18.89 10.54
N VAL A 110 -2.33 18.01 11.47
CA VAL A 110 -0.93 17.79 11.86
C VAL A 110 -0.17 17.13 10.71
N HIS A 111 -0.71 16.06 10.12
CA HIS A 111 -0.15 15.44 8.92
C HIS A 111 -0.05 16.45 7.77
N PHE A 112 -1.10 17.25 7.57
CA PHE A 112 -1.10 18.30 6.57
C PHE A 112 0.07 19.29 6.77
N GLN A 113 0.33 19.74 8.01
CA GLN A 113 1.45 20.64 8.32
C GLN A 113 2.84 20.00 8.16
N GLY A 114 2.92 18.67 8.31
CA GLY A 114 4.15 17.89 8.19
C GLY A 114 4.63 17.67 6.75
N LEU A 115 3.79 17.91 5.73
CA LEU A 115 4.15 17.74 4.32
C LEU A 115 5.22 18.74 3.88
N HIS A 116 6.17 18.28 3.05
CA HIS A 116 7.13 19.15 2.38
C HIS A 116 6.43 19.84 1.20
N ARG A 117 6.20 21.15 1.32
CA ARG A 117 5.50 21.93 0.29
C ARG A 117 6.20 23.25 0.03
N GLU A 118 6.19 23.64 -1.22
CA GLU A 118 6.60 24.96 -1.65
C GLU A 118 5.53 25.58 -2.55
N HIS A 119 5.41 26.90 -2.50
CA HIS A 119 4.41 27.64 -3.29
C HIS A 119 4.87 27.97 -4.71
N ASN A 120 6.16 27.75 -5.01
CA ASN A 120 6.73 28.07 -6.31
C ASN A 120 6.23 27.10 -7.40
N GLN A 121 6.25 27.56 -8.65
CA GLN A 121 5.74 26.80 -9.79
C GLN A 121 6.69 25.66 -10.19
N GLU A 122 8.00 25.82 -9.93
CA GLU A 122 9.02 24.82 -10.25
C GLU A 122 8.86 23.55 -9.43
N PHE A 123 8.59 23.68 -8.12
CA PHE A 123 8.27 22.59 -7.21
C PHE A 123 7.01 21.86 -7.66
N LYS A 124 5.92 22.60 -7.91
CA LYS A 124 4.65 22.00 -8.37
C LYS A 124 4.82 21.21 -9.66
N ALA A 125 5.68 21.69 -10.56
CA ALA A 125 5.93 21.03 -11.83
C ALA A 125 6.83 19.78 -11.72
N GLN A 126 7.44 19.52 -10.56
CA GLN A 126 8.17 18.28 -10.26
C GLN A 126 7.28 17.18 -9.68
N ASN A 127 6.03 17.52 -9.31
CA ASN A 127 5.06 16.60 -8.73
C ASN A 127 4.00 16.20 -9.76
N ARG A 128 3.68 14.90 -9.81
CA ARG A 128 2.57 14.39 -10.63
C ARG A 128 1.21 14.81 -10.06
N TYR A 129 1.07 14.73 -8.74
CA TYR A 129 -0.11 15.16 -7.99
C TYR A 129 0.34 16.11 -6.88
N ASN A 130 -0.24 17.31 -6.83
CA ASN A 130 0.16 18.32 -5.85
C ASN A 130 -0.48 18.10 -4.47
N GLU A 131 -1.45 17.19 -4.36
CA GLU A 131 -1.98 16.74 -3.07
C GLU A 131 -1.16 15.60 -2.45
N VAL A 132 -0.38 14.87 -3.26
CA VAL A 132 0.41 13.71 -2.80
C VAL A 132 1.87 14.10 -2.70
N LEU A 133 2.27 14.50 -1.49
CA LEU A 133 3.60 15.01 -1.19
C LEU A 133 4.26 14.18 -0.09
N PRO A 134 5.60 14.09 -0.07
CA PRO A 134 6.33 13.45 1.02
C PRO A 134 6.26 14.28 2.31
N TYR A 135 6.41 13.62 3.46
CA TYR A 135 6.59 14.33 4.73
C TYR A 135 8.02 14.86 4.86
N LYS A 136 8.18 16.00 5.56
CA LYS A 136 9.51 16.59 5.80
C LYS A 136 10.47 15.67 6.56
N HIS A 137 9.94 14.83 7.44
CA HIS A 137 10.76 13.99 8.33
C HIS A 137 11.32 12.73 7.65
N ASN A 138 10.70 12.29 6.55
CA ASN A 138 11.10 11.11 5.79
C ASN A 138 11.42 11.42 4.32
N LEU A 139 11.49 12.69 3.93
CA LEU A 139 11.86 13.12 2.58
C LEU A 139 13.22 12.53 2.18
N VAL A 140 13.32 12.05 0.94
CA VAL A 140 14.59 11.59 0.39
C VAL A 140 15.51 12.78 0.10
N GLU A 141 16.65 12.80 0.77
CA GLU A 141 17.70 13.80 0.56
C GLU A 141 18.57 13.42 -0.63
N VAL A 142 18.63 14.30 -1.64
CA VAL A 142 19.45 14.12 -2.84
C VAL A 142 20.19 15.43 -3.11
N ARG A 143 21.43 15.34 -3.61
CA ARG A 143 22.23 16.51 -3.98
C ARG A 143 22.54 16.55 -5.46
N ASP A 144 22.68 17.73 -6.06
CA ASP A 144 23.23 17.83 -7.41
C ASP A 144 24.76 17.68 -7.40
N LYS A 145 25.36 17.78 -8.59
CA LYS A 145 26.82 17.71 -8.78
C LYS A 145 27.59 18.84 -8.11
N ASP A 146 26.93 19.97 -7.86
CA ASP A 146 27.48 21.14 -7.20
C ASP A 146 27.28 21.08 -5.67
N GLY A 147 26.59 20.04 -5.17
CA GLY A 147 26.33 19.80 -3.76
C GLY A 147 25.07 20.48 -3.22
N ASN A 148 24.25 21.11 -4.06
CA ASN A 148 22.99 21.71 -3.64
C ASN A 148 21.91 20.65 -3.45
N ASN A 149 21.02 20.85 -2.49
CA ASN A 149 19.89 19.94 -2.29
C ASN A 149 18.91 20.05 -3.45
N ILE A 150 18.54 18.91 -4.02
CA ILE A 150 17.51 18.82 -5.06
C ILE A 150 16.28 18.08 -4.53
N TYR A 151 15.11 18.54 -4.96
CA TYR A 151 13.85 17.93 -4.56
C TYR A 151 13.55 16.68 -5.40
N VAL A 152 13.12 15.63 -4.70
CA VAL A 152 12.49 14.45 -5.29
C VAL A 152 11.25 14.12 -4.48
N ASN A 153 10.14 13.85 -5.16
CA ASN A 153 8.93 13.34 -4.51
C ASN A 153 9.12 11.85 -4.19
N GLY A 154 9.82 11.61 -3.08
CA GLY A 154 10.06 10.30 -2.50
C GLY A 154 10.23 10.38 -0.99
N SER A 155 9.80 9.31 -0.32
CA SER A 155 9.88 9.13 1.12
C SER A 155 10.63 7.85 1.45
N TYR A 156 11.54 7.93 2.42
CA TYR A 156 12.10 6.75 3.08
C TYR A 156 11.01 6.07 3.89
N ILE A 157 10.90 4.76 3.75
CA ILE A 157 10.01 3.91 4.53
C ILE A 157 10.86 2.94 5.33
N ASN A 158 10.63 2.94 6.64
CA ASN A 158 11.23 2.00 7.56
C ASN A 158 10.34 0.77 7.66
N ILE A 159 10.94 -0.42 7.67
CA ILE A 159 10.22 -1.66 8.00
C ILE A 159 10.77 -2.20 9.32
N PRO A 160 9.90 -2.61 10.26
CA PRO A 160 10.34 -3.21 11.51
C PRO A 160 10.76 -4.67 11.34
N ILE A 161 10.72 -5.20 10.12
CA ILE A 161 11.07 -6.58 9.81
C ILE A 161 12.60 -6.70 9.66
N ARG A 162 13.20 -7.68 10.35
CA ARG A 162 14.56 -8.22 10.12
C ARG A 162 15.71 -7.22 10.01
N ASN A 163 16.05 -6.45 11.05
CA ASN A 163 17.31 -5.67 11.11
C ASN A 163 17.65 -4.89 9.81
N PHE A 164 16.67 -4.58 8.94
CA PHE A 164 16.89 -3.98 7.62
C PHE A 164 17.35 -2.52 7.76
N GLY A 165 17.36 -2.01 9.00
CA GLY A 165 17.86 -0.70 9.37
C GLY A 165 16.86 0.40 9.06
N GLU A 166 17.30 1.63 9.28
CA GLU A 166 16.60 2.80 8.78
C GLU A 166 16.69 2.84 7.25
N ARG A 167 15.64 3.35 6.58
CA ARG A 167 15.53 3.59 5.13
C ARG A 167 15.50 2.32 4.27
N ALA A 168 14.76 1.31 4.71
CA ALA A 168 14.64 0.02 4.01
C ALA A 168 14.04 0.14 2.59
N PHE A 169 13.06 1.02 2.40
CA PHE A 169 12.45 1.30 1.10
C PHE A 169 12.44 2.80 0.79
N ILE A 170 12.31 3.10 -0.49
CA ILE A 170 11.96 4.44 -0.98
C ILE A 170 10.65 4.30 -1.74
N ALA A 171 9.58 4.90 -1.23
CA ALA A 171 8.36 5.11 -1.99
C ALA A 171 8.49 6.42 -2.75
N ALA A 172 8.46 6.37 -4.07
CA ALA A 172 8.59 7.55 -4.92
C ALA A 172 7.49 7.60 -5.97
N SER A 173 7.06 8.81 -6.31
CA SER A 173 6.14 9.01 -7.43
C SER A 173 6.86 8.74 -8.76
N ALA A 174 6.13 8.22 -9.75
CA ALA A 174 6.67 8.03 -11.09
C ALA A 174 7.15 9.40 -11.65
N PRO A 175 8.43 9.53 -12.03
CA PRO A 175 9.01 10.82 -12.40
C PRO A 175 8.26 11.45 -13.56
N VAL A 176 8.17 12.77 -13.53
CA VAL A 176 7.71 13.58 -14.66
C VAL A 176 8.93 14.08 -15.43
N GLU A 177 8.74 14.62 -16.64
CA GLU A 177 9.86 15.08 -17.48
C GLU A 177 10.83 16.01 -16.73
N LYS A 178 10.30 16.90 -15.87
CA LYS A 178 11.11 17.83 -15.07
C LYS A 178 11.89 17.19 -13.91
N SER A 179 11.43 16.06 -13.37
CA SER A 179 12.05 15.41 -12.21
C SER A 179 12.80 14.12 -12.58
N LEU A 180 12.88 13.77 -13.87
CA LEU A 180 13.52 12.55 -14.34
C LEU A 180 15.01 12.48 -13.95
N ASN A 181 15.75 13.58 -14.08
CA ASN A 181 17.16 13.62 -13.67
C ASN A 181 17.31 13.46 -12.15
N ASN A 182 16.46 14.15 -11.38
CA ASN A 182 16.50 14.07 -9.92
C ASN A 182 16.19 12.65 -9.43
N PHE A 183 15.27 11.94 -10.12
CA PHE A 183 14.99 10.54 -9.83
C PHE A 183 16.22 9.65 -10.04
N TRP A 184 16.99 9.81 -11.11
CA TRP A 184 18.19 9.01 -11.32
C TRP A 184 19.31 9.35 -10.33
N GLU A 185 19.47 10.63 -9.97
CA GLU A 185 20.39 11.05 -8.91
C GLU A 185 20.01 10.41 -7.56
N MET A 186 18.71 10.33 -7.26
CA MET A 186 18.20 9.62 -6.07
C MET A 186 18.62 8.15 -6.06
N ILE A 187 18.40 7.44 -7.17
CA ILE A 187 18.74 6.01 -7.31
C ILE A 187 20.25 5.79 -7.13
N PHE A 188 21.06 6.63 -7.79
CA PHE A 188 22.51 6.53 -7.75
C PHE A 188 23.07 6.80 -6.35
N GLN A 189 22.66 7.89 -5.70
CA GLN A 189 23.17 8.29 -4.38
C GLN A 189 22.75 7.35 -3.27
N ASN A 190 21.52 6.83 -3.34
CA ASN A 190 21.01 5.85 -2.38
C ASN A 190 21.45 4.42 -2.69
N LYS A 191 22.22 4.20 -3.76
CA LYS A 191 22.72 2.88 -4.19
C LYS A 191 21.59 1.86 -4.31
N VAL A 192 20.46 2.29 -4.87
CA VAL A 192 19.25 1.46 -4.97
C VAL A 192 19.52 0.28 -5.92
N PRO A 193 19.44 -0.97 -5.43
CA PRO A 193 19.78 -2.14 -6.24
C PRO A 193 18.63 -2.63 -7.12
N MET A 194 17.39 -2.26 -6.80
CA MET A 194 16.17 -2.74 -7.46
C MET A 194 15.11 -1.64 -7.50
N ILE A 195 14.45 -1.50 -8.65
CA ILE A 195 13.30 -0.63 -8.84
C ILE A 195 12.10 -1.50 -9.17
N VAL A 196 11.02 -1.37 -8.40
CA VAL A 196 9.74 -2.03 -8.64
C VAL A 196 8.75 -0.98 -9.14
N MET A 197 8.20 -1.18 -10.34
CA MET A 197 7.21 -0.28 -10.94
C MET A 197 5.83 -0.95 -10.91
N LEU A 198 4.87 -0.33 -10.23
CA LEU A 198 3.49 -0.77 -10.09
C LEU A 198 2.60 0.25 -10.82
N CYS A 199 2.32 0.01 -12.11
CA CYS A 199 1.54 0.90 -12.96
C CYS A 199 0.36 0.17 -13.60
#